data_AF-A0A5W8UT12-F1
#
_entry.id   AF-A0A5W8UT12-F1
#
_cell.length_a   1.000
_cell.length_b   1.000
_cell.length_c   1.000
_cell.angle_alpha   90.00
_cell.angle_beta   90.00
_cell.angle_gamma   90.00
#
_symmetry.space_group_name_H-M   'P 1'
#
loop_
_entity.id
_entity.type
_entity.pdbx_description
1 polymer ?
#
loop_
_entity_poly.entity_id
_entity_poly.type
_entity_poly.pdbx_seq_one_letter_code
_entity_poly.pdbx_strand_id
1 'polypeptide(L)'
;LPEPGKEMNFKYTLTFSRDEDKLHAPDNAWVLQTRRSTGDVKQSNLIRQPDGTIAFVVDFVGADMKKLPPDTPVAAQTSIGDNGEIVDSNVRYNPVTKGWRLMLRVKVKDAKKTTEMRAALVNADQTLSETWSYQLPANE
;
A
#
# COMPACT_ATOMS: atom_id res chain seq x y z
N LEU A 1 30.22 10.70 -1.03
CA LEU A 1 31.00 9.50 -0.64
C LEU A 1 32.42 9.96 -0.35
N PRO A 2 33.14 9.31 0.57
CA PRO A 2 34.54 9.64 0.79
C PRO A 2 35.39 9.26 -0.44
N GLU A 3 36.59 9.83 -0.54
CA GLU A 3 37.54 9.54 -1.62
C GLU A 3 37.86 8.03 -1.71
N PRO A 4 38.16 7.50 -2.91
CA PRO A 4 38.61 6.12 -3.05
C PRO A 4 39.77 5.78 -2.09
N GLY A 5 39.64 4.65 -1.38
CA GLY A 5 40.64 4.21 -0.40
C GLY A 5 40.50 4.81 0.99
N LYS A 6 39.58 5.76 1.23
CA LYS A 6 39.21 6.19 2.58
C LYS A 6 38.34 5.12 3.26
N GLU A 7 38.72 4.80 4.50
CA GLU A 7 38.01 3.86 5.34
C GLU A 7 36.56 4.29 5.60
N MET A 8 35.65 3.31 5.57
CA MET A 8 34.27 3.46 6.04
C MET A 8 33.98 2.36 7.05
N ASN A 9 33.55 2.77 8.25
CA ASN A 9 33.24 1.86 9.35
C ASN A 9 31.73 1.64 9.43
N PHE A 10 31.29 0.37 9.30
CA PHE A 10 29.89 -0.03 9.42
C PHE A 10 29.74 -1.08 10.54
N LYS A 11 28.76 -0.89 11.42
CA LYS A 11 28.38 -1.85 12.46
C LYS A 11 26.86 -1.97 12.46
N TYR A 12 26.34 -3.17 12.26
CA TYR A 12 24.90 -3.45 12.21
C TYR A 12 24.61 -4.90 12.65
N THR A 13 23.35 -5.19 12.92
CA THR A 13 22.86 -6.53 13.27
C THR A 13 21.93 -7.04 12.17
N LEU A 14 22.05 -8.31 11.82
CA LEU A 14 21.11 -9.02 10.96
C LEU A 14 20.27 -9.97 11.81
N THR A 15 18.97 -9.75 11.82
CA THR A 15 18.01 -10.60 12.55
C THR A 15 17.30 -11.51 11.56
N PHE A 16 17.43 -12.82 11.75
CA PHE A 16 16.71 -13.84 10.98
C PHE A 16 15.53 -14.33 11.82
N SER A 17 14.30 -14.01 11.40
CA SER A 17 13.08 -14.29 12.16
C SER A 17 11.95 -14.75 11.23
N ARG A 18 10.93 -15.37 11.82
CA ARG A 18 9.61 -15.63 11.19
C ARG A 18 8.47 -14.92 11.94
N ASP A 19 8.83 -14.06 12.88
CA ASP A 19 7.92 -13.23 13.66
C ASP A 19 7.96 -11.82 13.03
N GLU A 20 7.35 -11.64 11.85
CA GLU A 20 7.39 -10.35 11.14
C GLU A 20 6.77 -9.22 11.98
N ASP A 21 5.74 -9.52 12.77
CA ASP A 21 5.09 -8.56 13.67
C ASP A 21 6.05 -7.94 14.69
N LYS A 22 7.09 -8.68 15.11
CA LYS A 22 8.12 -8.17 16.03
C LYS A 22 9.19 -7.32 15.35
N LEU A 23 9.23 -7.30 14.01
CA LEU A 23 10.11 -6.46 13.22
C LEU A 23 9.47 -5.11 12.85
N HIS A 24 8.18 -4.94 13.13
CA HIS A 24 7.44 -3.69 12.97
C HIS A 24 7.18 -3.01 14.31
N ALA A 25 7.02 -1.68 14.29
CA ALA A 25 6.59 -0.94 15.47
C ALA A 25 5.13 -1.29 15.81
N PRO A 26 4.77 -1.58 17.07
CA PRO A 26 3.43 -2.08 17.44
C PRO A 26 2.31 -1.06 17.19
N ASP A 27 2.65 0.23 17.21
CA ASP A 27 1.79 1.38 16.96
C ASP A 27 1.71 1.78 15.48
N ASN A 28 2.39 1.04 14.59
CA ASN A 28 2.39 1.27 13.15
C ASN A 28 1.94 0.01 12.40
N ALA A 29 0.79 0.08 11.71
CA ALA A 29 0.33 -1.02 10.89
C ALA A 29 1.20 -1.22 9.65
N TRP A 30 1.35 -2.47 9.22
CA TRP A 30 2.11 -2.85 8.02
C TRP A 30 1.21 -3.54 7.00
N VAL A 31 1.69 -3.62 5.76
CA VAL A 31 1.01 -4.33 4.68
C VAL A 31 1.18 -5.83 4.86
N LEU A 32 0.06 -6.52 5.12
CA LEU A 32 0.03 -7.98 5.17
C LEU A 32 0.18 -8.58 3.76
N GLN A 33 -0.45 -7.95 2.76
CA GLN A 33 -0.42 -8.39 1.38
C GLN A 33 -0.87 -7.30 0.41
N THR A 34 -0.34 -7.38 -0.80
CA THR A 34 -0.78 -6.61 -1.97
C THR A 34 -1.30 -7.57 -3.03
N ARG A 35 -2.52 -7.36 -3.52
CA ARG A 35 -3.09 -8.14 -4.65
C ARG A 35 -3.45 -7.22 -5.80
N ARG A 36 -3.01 -7.56 -7.01
CA ARG A 36 -3.37 -6.86 -8.25
C ARG A 36 -4.65 -7.48 -8.84
N SER A 37 -5.49 -6.63 -9.43
CA SER A 37 -6.70 -7.03 -10.14
C SER A 37 -6.91 -6.11 -11.35
N THR A 38 -7.68 -6.57 -12.33
CA THR A 38 -8.17 -5.69 -13.39
C THR A 38 -9.10 -4.65 -12.78
N GLY A 39 -9.01 -3.41 -13.25
CA GLY A 39 -10.06 -2.42 -13.02
C GLY A 39 -11.38 -2.94 -13.56
N ASP A 40 -12.46 -2.68 -12.84
CA ASP A 40 -13.79 -3.15 -13.21
C ASP A 40 -14.81 -2.04 -12.95
N VAL A 41 -15.71 -1.85 -13.90
CA VAL A 41 -16.90 -1.02 -13.68
C VAL A 41 -17.92 -1.91 -13.00
N LYS A 42 -18.36 -1.54 -11.78
CA LYS A 42 -19.53 -2.19 -11.18
C LYS A 42 -20.76 -1.86 -12.02
N GLN A 43 -21.15 -2.76 -12.90
CA GLN A 43 -22.40 -2.69 -13.66
C GLN A 43 -23.50 -3.45 -12.94
N SER A 44 -24.76 -3.16 -13.28
CA SER A 44 -25.93 -3.88 -12.76
C SER A 44 -26.07 -5.31 -13.32
N ASN A 45 -25.29 -5.66 -14.35
CA ASN A 45 -25.22 -7.00 -14.91
C ASN A 45 -23.99 -7.77 -14.36
N LEU A 46 -23.91 -9.08 -14.61
CA LEU A 46 -22.80 -9.93 -14.14
C LEU A 46 -21.56 -9.89 -15.06
N ILE A 47 -21.56 -9.06 -16.11
CA ILE A 47 -20.47 -9.03 -17.09
C ILE A 47 -19.44 -8.01 -16.63
N ARG A 48 -18.27 -8.49 -16.20
CA ARG A 48 -17.13 -7.63 -15.90
C ARG A 48 -16.53 -7.09 -17.18
N GLN A 49 -16.46 -5.77 -17.31
CA GLN A 49 -15.80 -5.12 -18.44
C GLN A 49 -14.58 -4.36 -17.92
N PRO A 50 -13.36 -4.73 -18.34
CA PRO A 50 -12.17 -3.97 -18.02
C PRO A 50 -12.33 -2.52 -18.49
N ASP A 51 -12.16 -1.57 -17.57
CA ASP A 51 -12.22 -0.13 -17.86
C ASP A 51 -10.86 0.45 -18.29
N GLY A 52 -9.86 -0.41 -18.51
CA GLY A 52 -8.49 -0.03 -18.82
C GLY A 52 -7.69 0.46 -17.60
N THR A 53 -8.24 0.38 -16.39
CA THR A 53 -7.52 0.70 -15.15
C THR A 53 -6.97 -0.56 -14.48
N ILE A 54 -6.04 -0.37 -13.55
CA ILE A 54 -5.47 -1.42 -12.72
C ILE A 54 -5.91 -1.17 -11.28
N ALA A 55 -6.32 -2.21 -10.57
CA ALA A 55 -6.71 -2.13 -9.17
C ALA A 55 -5.69 -2.86 -8.26
N PHE A 56 -5.40 -2.26 -7.12
CA PHE A 56 -4.61 -2.82 -6.04
C PHE A 56 -5.48 -2.96 -4.80
N VAL A 57 -5.43 -4.16 -4.21
CA VAL A 57 -6.02 -4.45 -2.91
C VAL A 57 -4.90 -4.61 -1.91
N VAL A 58 -4.75 -3.64 -1.01
CA VAL A 58 -3.70 -3.59 0.00
C VAL A 58 -4.35 -3.80 1.36
N ASP A 59 -4.03 -4.91 2.02
CA ASP A 59 -4.53 -5.21 3.37
C ASP A 59 -3.48 -4.78 4.40
N PHE A 60 -3.87 -3.89 5.31
CA PHE A 60 -3.04 -3.44 6.44
C PHE A 60 -3.46 -4.12 7.73
N VAL A 61 -2.48 -4.49 8.56
CA VAL A 61 -2.68 -5.07 9.89
C VAL A 61 -1.64 -4.52 10.86
N GLY A 62 -1.96 -4.48 12.15
CA GLY A 62 -1.04 -4.01 13.19
C GLY A 62 -1.57 -4.33 14.58
N ALA A 63 -0.70 -4.32 15.59
CA ALA A 63 -1.09 -4.66 16.96
C ALA A 63 -2.12 -3.66 17.52
N ASP A 64 -1.85 -2.36 17.38
CA ASP A 64 -2.79 -1.31 17.82
C ASP A 64 -3.97 -1.13 16.86
N MET A 65 -3.73 -1.28 15.56
CA MET A 65 -4.80 -1.25 14.55
C MET A 65 -5.90 -2.28 14.86
N LYS A 66 -5.54 -3.50 15.28
CA LYS A 66 -6.53 -4.55 15.65
C LYS A 66 -7.45 -4.19 16.81
N LYS A 67 -7.11 -3.16 17.60
CA LYS A 67 -7.89 -2.69 18.75
C LYS A 67 -8.83 -1.55 18.37
N LEU A 68 -8.66 -0.93 17.20
CA LEU A 68 -9.50 0.17 16.75
C LEU A 68 -10.93 -0.32 16.45
N PRO A 69 -11.96 0.47 16.80
CA PRO A 69 -13.34 0.16 16.44
C PRO A 69 -13.54 0.01 14.92
N PRO A 70 -14.41 -0.91 14.44
CA PRO A 70 -14.67 -1.10 13.01
C PRO A 70 -15.18 0.15 12.26
N ASP A 71 -15.81 1.08 12.98
CA ASP A 71 -16.35 2.35 12.49
C ASP A 71 -15.35 3.51 12.59
N THR A 72 -14.10 3.25 13.01
CA THR A 72 -13.03 4.26 12.98
C THR A 72 -12.90 4.83 11.56
N PRO A 73 -12.92 6.16 11.38
CA PRO A 73 -12.91 6.81 10.07
C PRO A 73 -11.50 6.83 9.46
N VAL A 74 -10.95 5.64 9.19
CA VAL A 74 -9.64 5.48 8.56
C VAL A 74 -9.71 5.91 7.09
N ALA A 75 -8.86 6.86 6.73
CA ALA A 75 -8.67 7.34 5.37
C ALA A 75 -7.31 6.89 4.82
N ALA A 76 -7.08 7.11 3.53
CA ALA A 76 -5.78 6.90 2.89
C ALA A 76 -5.23 8.22 2.36
N GLN A 77 -3.98 8.51 2.70
CA GLN A 77 -3.18 9.50 1.99
C GLN A 77 -2.47 8.80 0.84
N THR A 78 -2.77 9.19 -0.39
CA THR A 78 -2.27 8.53 -1.60
C THR A 78 -1.58 9.50 -2.53
N SER A 79 -0.51 9.08 -3.18
CA SER A 79 0.13 9.81 -4.26
C SER A 79 0.52 8.88 -5.41
N ILE A 80 0.64 9.44 -6.60
CA ILE A 80 1.06 8.74 -7.82
C ILE A 80 1.97 9.64 -8.62
N GLY A 81 2.97 9.05 -9.28
CA GLY A 81 3.85 9.78 -10.20
C GLY A 81 3.15 10.22 -11.49
N ASP A 82 3.83 11.05 -12.28
CA ASP A 82 3.25 11.71 -13.45
C ASP A 82 2.71 10.76 -14.53
N ASN A 83 3.22 9.52 -14.59
CA ASN A 83 2.77 8.50 -15.54
C ASN A 83 1.45 7.81 -15.13
N GLY A 84 0.88 8.16 -13.97
CA GLY A 84 -0.36 7.59 -13.47
C GLY A 84 -1.40 8.64 -13.10
N GLU A 85 -2.61 8.15 -12.87
CA GLU A 85 -3.72 8.90 -12.31
C GLU A 85 -4.48 7.98 -11.33
N ILE A 86 -4.79 8.47 -10.14
CA ILE A 86 -5.63 7.74 -9.18
C ILE A 86 -7.09 7.99 -9.56
N VAL A 87 -7.79 6.93 -9.96
CA VAL A 87 -9.19 6.97 -10.40
C VAL A 87 -10.13 6.72 -9.23
N ASP A 88 -9.73 5.89 -8.26
CA ASP A 88 -10.50 5.62 -7.05
C ASP A 88 -9.55 5.23 -5.90
N SER A 89 -9.92 5.61 -4.68
CA SER A 89 -9.21 5.29 -3.45
C SER A 89 -10.24 5.10 -2.33
N ASN A 90 -10.48 3.85 -1.96
CA ASN A 90 -11.46 3.50 -0.94
C ASN A 90 -10.84 2.63 0.16
N VAL A 91 -11.08 3.02 1.40
CA VAL A 91 -10.65 2.28 2.58
C VAL A 91 -11.86 1.67 3.27
N ARG A 92 -11.76 0.40 3.67
CA ARG A 92 -12.80 -0.29 4.42
C ARG A 92 -12.23 -1.21 5.49
N TYR A 93 -12.95 -1.36 6.59
CA TYR A 93 -12.62 -2.34 7.62
C TYR A 93 -12.70 -3.78 7.08
N ASN A 94 -11.79 -4.64 7.51
CA ASN A 94 -11.76 -6.07 7.21
C ASN A 94 -11.98 -6.88 8.51
N PRO A 95 -13.17 -7.46 8.73
CA PRO A 95 -13.50 -8.15 9.98
C PRO A 95 -12.72 -9.46 10.19
N VAL A 96 -12.19 -10.07 9.12
CA VAL A 96 -11.43 -11.32 9.21
C VAL A 96 -10.05 -11.07 9.81
N THR A 97 -9.36 -10.04 9.32
CA THR A 97 -8.00 -9.69 9.79
C THR A 97 -8.01 -8.72 10.95
N LYS A 98 -9.16 -8.08 11.24
CA LYS A 98 -9.32 -6.95 12.14
C LYS A 98 -8.41 -5.77 11.75
N GLY A 99 -8.23 -5.56 10.46
CA GLY A 99 -7.42 -4.48 9.89
C GLY A 99 -8.22 -3.68 8.87
N TRP A 100 -7.53 -2.89 8.05
CA TRP A 100 -8.15 -2.08 7.00
C TRP A 100 -7.63 -2.48 5.62
N ARG A 101 -8.54 -2.47 4.65
CA ARG A 101 -8.26 -2.74 3.25
C ARG A 101 -8.35 -1.45 2.46
N LEU A 102 -7.26 -1.07 1.82
CA LEU A 102 -7.25 -0.07 0.75
C LEU A 102 -7.54 -0.77 -0.59
N MET A 103 -8.51 -0.22 -1.32
CA MET A 103 -8.75 -0.49 -2.72
C MET A 103 -8.30 0.75 -3.50
N LEU A 104 -7.19 0.65 -4.21
CA LEU A 104 -6.63 1.74 -5.02
C LEU A 104 -6.79 1.38 -6.50
N ARG A 105 -7.43 2.25 -7.28
CA ARG A 105 -7.58 2.08 -8.73
C ARG A 105 -6.83 3.17 -9.46
N VAL A 106 -5.99 2.78 -10.41
CA VAL A 106 -5.10 3.68 -11.13
C VAL A 106 -5.21 3.49 -12.63
N LYS A 107 -5.07 4.58 -13.37
CA LYS A 107 -4.93 4.58 -14.82
C LYS A 107 -3.48 4.90 -15.17
N VAL A 108 -2.86 4.07 -16.00
CA VAL A 108 -1.51 4.30 -16.53
C VAL A 108 -1.62 5.08 -17.83
N LYS A 109 -0.81 6.12 -17.99
CA LYS A 109 -0.81 6.98 -19.18
C LYS A 109 0.02 6.37 -20.31
N ASP A 110 1.24 5.94 -20.01
CA ASP A 110 2.13 5.25 -20.94
C ASP A 110 2.63 3.94 -20.32
N ALA A 111 2.14 2.82 -20.84
CA ALA A 111 2.53 1.50 -20.37
C ALA A 111 4.02 1.21 -20.56
N LYS A 112 4.74 1.93 -21.43
CA LYS A 112 6.19 1.75 -21.64
C LYS A 112 7.05 2.44 -20.59
N LYS A 113 6.45 3.13 -19.63
CA LYS A 113 7.12 3.83 -18.54
C LYS A 113 6.68 3.25 -17.20
N THR A 114 7.60 3.32 -16.24
CA THR A 114 7.31 2.96 -14.85
C THR A 114 6.27 3.91 -14.24
N THR A 115 5.43 3.38 -13.36
CA THR A 115 4.49 4.18 -12.55
C THR A 115 4.70 3.89 -11.08
N GLU A 116 5.09 4.90 -10.30
CA GLU A 116 5.23 4.80 -8.85
C GLU A 116 3.99 5.32 -8.13
N MET A 117 3.62 4.67 -7.04
CA MET A 117 2.47 5.04 -6.22
C MET A 117 2.78 4.80 -4.75
N ARG A 118 2.22 5.64 -3.90
CA ARG A 118 2.39 5.56 -2.45
C ARG A 118 1.03 5.67 -1.76
N ALA A 119 0.86 4.94 -0.67
CA ALA A 119 -0.32 5.04 0.18
C ALA A 119 0.03 4.80 1.66
N ALA A 120 -0.56 5.57 2.56
CA ALA A 120 -0.53 5.33 4.00
C ALA A 120 -1.94 5.51 4.58
N LEU A 121 -2.30 4.69 5.57
CA LEU A 121 -3.54 4.84 6.31
C LEU A 121 -3.38 5.89 7.40
N VAL A 122 -4.39 6.74 7.53
CA VAL A 122 -4.44 7.82 8.50
C VAL A 122 -5.79 7.87 9.19
N ASN A 123 -5.84 8.44 10.38
CA ASN A 123 -7.07 8.82 11.05
C ASN A 123 -6.91 10.27 11.54
N ALA A 124 -7.67 11.19 10.94
CA ALA A 124 -7.43 12.62 11.04
C ALA A 124 -5.95 12.96 10.78
N ASP A 125 -5.25 13.49 11.78
CA ASP A 125 -3.84 13.90 11.67
C ASP A 125 -2.85 12.79 12.08
N GLN A 126 -3.34 11.63 12.54
CA GLN A 126 -2.49 10.53 12.97
C GLN A 126 -2.24 9.54 11.85
N THR A 127 -0.97 9.29 11.53
CA THR A 127 -0.56 8.17 10.68
C THR A 127 -0.74 6.85 11.41
N LEU A 128 -1.46 5.91 10.79
CA LEU A 128 -1.79 4.61 11.36
C LEU A 128 -0.95 3.46 10.77
N SER A 129 -0.32 3.65 9.62
CA SER A 129 0.45 2.61 8.95
C SER A 129 1.79 3.08 8.42
N GLU A 130 2.63 2.14 8.00
CA GLU A 130 3.74 2.39 7.11
C GLU A 130 3.24 2.99 5.79
N THR A 131 4.16 3.56 5.01
CA THR A 131 3.86 3.93 3.63
C THR A 131 4.07 2.73 2.72
N TRP A 132 2.98 2.17 2.19
CA TRP A 132 3.04 1.27 1.06
C TRP A 132 3.61 2.04 -0.15
N SER A 133 4.79 1.65 -0.60
CA SER A 133 5.48 2.24 -1.75
C SER A 133 5.59 1.19 -2.84
N TYR A 134 4.83 1.36 -3.91
CA TYR A 134 4.73 0.38 -4.98
C TYR A 134 5.16 0.98 -6.31
N GLN A 135 5.90 0.19 -7.07
CA GLN A 135 6.30 0.52 -8.42
C GLN A 135 5.64 -0.49 -9.35
N LEU A 136 4.86 0.00 -10.31
CA LEU A 136 4.43 -0.77 -11.46
C LEU A 136 5.50 -0.63 -12.56
N PRO A 137 6.24 -1.69 -12.88
CA PRO A 137 7.25 -1.70 -13.93
C PRO A 137 6.72 -1.29 -15.30
N ALA A 138 7.61 -0.83 -16.16
CA ALA A 138 7.31 -0.60 -17.57
C ALA A 138 6.98 -1.91 -18.30
N ASN A 139 6.02 -1.84 -19.21
CA ASN A 139 5.53 -2.92 -20.08
C ASN A 139 4.82 -4.07 -19.34
N GLU A 140 4.14 -3.76 -18.22
CA GLU A 140 3.35 -4.70 -17.43
C GLU A 140 1.82 -4.54 -17.55
#